data_AF-A0A926PPA3-F1
#
_entry.id   AF-A0A926PPA3-F1
#
_cell.length_a   1.000
_cell.length_b   1.000
_cell.length_c   1.000
_cell.angle_alpha   90.00
_cell.angle_beta   90.00
_cell.angle_gamma   90.00
#
_symmetry.space_group_name_H-M   'P 1'
#
loop_
_entity.id
_entity.type
_entity.pdbx_description
1 polymer ?
#
loop_
_entity_poly.entity_id
_entity_poly.type
_entity_poly.pdbx_seq_one_letter_code
_entity_poly.pdbx_strand_id
1 'polypeptide(L)'
;MKTASVKLWSAFFSTLALCCSSIPAMALPLQEGMYRIGSKYIQISANGDRLCYQGLSARGSTTASIGTYTLPDFYVVNFKTADSKETLVLHQPTIGNLLFGTLHNLASWEADYQSPRSQNDAMKRCLGSQSPFIEQSTSSR
;
A
#
# COMPACT_ATOMS: atom_id res chain seq x y z
N MET A 1 23.97 -15.05 65.04
CA MET A 1 24.13 -13.59 64.83
C MET A 1 25.61 -13.22 64.83
N LYS A 2 26.18 -12.81 63.68
CA LYS A 2 27.15 -11.70 63.50
C LYS A 2 27.63 -11.65 62.05
N THR A 3 27.98 -10.45 61.60
CA THR A 3 28.21 -10.01 60.20
C THR A 3 29.68 -9.67 59.93
N ALA A 4 30.13 -9.82 58.68
CA ALA A 4 31.21 -9.06 58.02
C ALA A 4 31.31 -9.48 56.53
N SER A 5 31.08 -8.59 55.56
CA SER A 5 32.10 -7.86 54.76
C SER A 5 32.78 -8.71 53.65
N VAL A 6 32.47 -8.58 52.34
CA VAL A 6 32.65 -7.45 51.38
C VAL A 6 34.03 -7.42 50.70
N LYS A 7 34.03 -7.12 49.37
CA LYS A 7 35.12 -6.84 48.38
C LYS A 7 35.75 -8.09 47.69
N LEU A 8 36.09 -8.09 46.38
CA LEU A 8 35.72 -7.19 45.25
C LEU A 8 36.07 -7.80 43.85
N TRP A 9 35.53 -7.23 42.75
CA TRP A 9 35.89 -7.40 41.31
C TRP A 9 35.58 -8.78 40.66
N SER A 10 35.15 -8.86 39.39
CA SER A 10 35.78 -8.24 38.22
C SER A 10 34.87 -7.95 37.02
N ALA A 11 35.30 -6.98 36.20
CA ALA A 11 35.08 -6.81 34.77
C ALA A 11 33.64 -6.76 34.21
N PHE A 12 33.19 -5.53 33.92
CA PHE A 12 32.31 -5.28 32.77
C PHE A 12 33.01 -5.77 31.48
N PHE A 13 32.33 -6.62 30.71
CA PHE A 13 32.51 -6.66 29.25
C PHE A 13 31.15 -6.48 28.58
N SER A 14 30.75 -5.21 28.46
CA SER A 14 29.61 -4.80 27.64
C SER A 14 29.99 -4.89 26.16
N THR A 15 30.02 -6.11 25.63
CA THR A 15 30.05 -6.30 24.17
C THR A 15 28.63 -6.11 23.64
N LEU A 16 28.16 -4.85 23.58
CA LEU A 16 27.05 -4.49 22.73
C LEU A 16 27.52 -4.70 21.28
N ALA A 17 27.29 -5.90 20.75
CA ALA A 17 27.33 -6.13 19.34
C ALA A 17 26.30 -5.20 18.70
N LEU A 18 26.77 -4.18 17.97
CA LEU A 18 25.90 -3.37 17.13
C LEU A 18 25.26 -4.30 16.11
N CYS A 19 24.02 -4.71 16.38
CA CYS A 19 23.11 -5.22 15.36
C CYS A 19 22.72 -4.06 14.43
N CYS A 20 23.70 -3.53 13.68
CA CYS A 20 23.44 -2.80 12.45
C CYS A 20 23.09 -3.81 11.35
N SER A 21 22.14 -4.70 11.67
CA SER A 21 21.40 -5.47 10.68
C SER A 21 20.65 -4.43 9.88
N SER A 22 21.13 -4.13 8.67
CA SER A 22 20.36 -3.45 7.66
C SER A 22 19.16 -4.33 7.35
N ILE A 23 18.08 -4.18 8.12
CA ILE A 23 16.79 -4.77 7.82
C ILE A 23 16.46 -4.28 6.40
N PRO A 24 16.37 -5.16 5.40
CA PRO A 24 15.90 -4.74 4.10
C PRO A 24 14.49 -4.18 4.35
N ALA A 25 14.27 -2.91 3.99
CA ALA A 25 12.99 -2.26 4.18
C ALA A 25 11.97 -2.92 3.26
N MET A 26 11.41 -4.05 3.72
CA MET A 26 10.34 -4.76 3.04
C MET A 26 9.21 -3.78 2.77
N ALA A 27 8.64 -3.83 1.58
CA ALA A 27 7.53 -2.96 1.24
C ALA A 27 6.42 -3.09 2.27
N LEU A 28 5.83 -1.97 2.66
CA LEU A 28 4.68 -2.02 3.56
C LEU A 28 3.52 -2.70 2.82
N PRO A 29 2.64 -3.43 3.53
CA PRO A 29 1.40 -3.85 2.93
C PRO A 29 0.60 -2.61 2.51
N LEU A 30 -0.18 -2.72 1.42
CA LEU A 30 -1.02 -1.61 0.95
C LEU A 30 -1.90 -1.08 2.08
N GLN A 31 -1.83 0.23 2.33
CA GLN A 31 -2.59 0.89 3.38
C GLN A 31 -3.90 1.44 2.81
N GLU A 32 -5.01 1.18 3.50
CA GLU A 32 -6.29 1.82 3.17
C GLU A 32 -6.20 3.33 3.33
N GLY A 33 -6.60 4.07 2.29
CA GLY A 33 -6.43 5.51 2.27
C GLY A 33 -6.76 6.16 0.94
N MET A 34 -6.79 7.49 0.97
CA MET A 34 -6.75 8.33 -0.22
C MET A 34 -5.30 8.67 -0.53
N TYR A 35 -4.96 8.69 -1.81
CA TYR A 35 -3.67 9.15 -2.32
C TYR A 35 -3.92 10.08 -3.50
N ARG A 36 -3.05 11.06 -3.71
CA ARG A 36 -3.26 12.13 -4.71
C ARG A 36 -2.02 12.41 -5.56
N ILE A 37 -2.25 12.85 -6.80
CA ILE A 37 -1.24 13.51 -7.63
C ILE A 37 -1.91 14.61 -8.45
N GLY A 38 -1.57 15.87 -8.17
CA GLY A 38 -2.28 17.02 -8.71
C GLY A 38 -3.78 16.98 -8.39
N SER A 39 -4.61 16.90 -9.43
CA SER A 39 -6.09 16.82 -9.34
C SER A 39 -6.66 15.40 -9.48
N LYS A 40 -5.82 14.37 -9.44
CA LYS A 40 -6.22 12.95 -9.51
C LYS A 40 -6.12 12.31 -8.13
N TYR A 41 -6.99 11.34 -7.85
CA TYR A 41 -6.95 10.55 -6.61
C TYR A 41 -6.94 9.05 -6.88
N ILE A 42 -6.39 8.30 -5.93
CA ILE A 42 -6.51 6.85 -5.78
C ILE A 42 -7.09 6.59 -4.39
N GLN A 43 -8.14 5.80 -4.31
CA GLN A 43 -8.61 5.21 -3.05
C GLN A 43 -8.22 3.74 -3.01
N ILE A 44 -7.60 3.32 -1.90
CA ILE A 44 -7.42 1.91 -1.54
C ILE A 44 -8.40 1.60 -0.41
N SER A 45 -9.13 0.49 -0.52
CA SER A 45 -10.05 0.01 0.53
C SER A 45 -10.03 -1.52 0.62
N ALA A 46 -10.31 -2.04 1.82
CA ALA A 46 -10.28 -3.46 2.15
C ALA A 46 -11.64 -3.95 2.70
N ASN A 47 -11.87 -5.26 2.59
CA ASN A 47 -12.96 -5.97 3.26
C ASN A 47 -12.52 -7.42 3.51
N GLY A 48 -11.99 -7.70 4.70
CA GLY A 48 -11.18 -8.90 4.92
C GLY A 48 -9.98 -8.90 3.97
N ASP A 49 -9.68 -10.04 3.35
CA ASP A 49 -8.57 -10.18 2.39
C ASP A 49 -8.83 -9.50 1.03
N ARG A 50 -10.04 -8.97 0.79
CA ARG A 50 -10.42 -8.34 -0.47
C ARG A 50 -9.96 -6.89 -0.53
N LEU A 51 -8.92 -6.63 -1.31
CA LEU A 51 -8.43 -5.28 -1.63
C LEU A 51 -9.04 -4.74 -2.94
N CYS A 52 -9.42 -3.47 -2.94
CA CYS A 52 -9.93 -2.76 -4.12
C CYS A 52 -9.26 -1.38 -4.29
N TYR A 53 -9.01 -1.07 -5.55
CA TYR A 53 -8.48 0.19 -6.05
C TYR A 53 -9.61 1.01 -6.68
N GLN A 54 -9.61 2.33 -6.47
CA GLN A 54 -10.42 3.25 -7.26
C GLN A 54 -9.61 4.48 -7.68
N GLY A 55 -9.37 4.63 -8.98
CA GLY A 55 -8.80 5.84 -9.57
C GLY A 55 -9.89 6.86 -9.90
N LEU A 56 -9.65 8.12 -9.58
CA LEU A 56 -10.58 9.25 -9.73
C LEU A 56 -9.90 10.41 -10.46
N SER A 57 -10.61 11.00 -11.42
CA SER A 57 -10.16 12.19 -12.14
C SER A 57 -11.34 12.99 -12.68
N ALA A 58 -11.09 14.21 -13.19
CA ALA A 58 -12.09 15.01 -13.90
C ALA A 58 -12.68 14.35 -15.18
N ARG A 59 -12.13 13.21 -15.64
CA ARG A 59 -12.66 12.43 -16.77
C ARG A 59 -13.60 11.31 -16.35
N GLY A 60 -13.69 11.00 -15.05
CA GLY A 60 -14.44 9.89 -14.50
C GLY A 60 -13.63 9.02 -13.53
N SER A 61 -14.13 7.83 -13.26
CA SER A 61 -13.57 6.87 -12.30
C SER A 61 -13.30 5.49 -12.88
N THR A 62 -12.42 4.73 -12.24
CA THR A 62 -12.19 3.31 -12.52
C THR A 62 -11.99 2.58 -11.21
N THR A 63 -12.82 1.58 -10.94
CA THR A 63 -12.72 0.69 -9.79
C THR A 63 -12.24 -0.67 -10.25
N ALA A 64 -11.26 -1.25 -9.56
CA ALA A 64 -10.74 -2.57 -9.88
C ALA A 64 -10.35 -3.34 -8.62
N SER A 65 -10.49 -4.67 -8.64
CA SER A 65 -9.94 -5.51 -7.57
C SER A 65 -8.42 -5.57 -7.64
N ILE A 66 -7.75 -5.61 -6.50
CA ILE A 66 -6.29 -5.78 -6.42
C ILE A 66 -6.01 -7.27 -6.24
N GLY A 67 -5.13 -7.81 -7.08
CA GLY A 67 -4.64 -9.18 -7.01
C GLY A 67 -3.36 -9.25 -6.17
N THR A 68 -3.25 -10.31 -5.36
CA THR A 68 -2.08 -10.63 -4.55
C THR A 68 -0.98 -11.37 -5.32
N TYR A 69 -1.08 -11.45 -6.66
CA TYR A 69 -0.29 -12.36 -7.48
C TYR A 69 1.03 -11.78 -8.02
N THR A 70 2.12 -12.42 -7.61
CA THR A 70 3.33 -12.72 -8.42
C THR A 70 4.24 -11.58 -8.89
N LEU A 71 4.45 -10.56 -8.08
CA LEU A 71 5.64 -9.72 -8.15
C LEU A 71 6.13 -9.43 -6.71
N PRO A 72 7.42 -9.64 -6.37
CA PRO A 72 7.95 -9.22 -5.07
C PRO A 72 7.68 -7.73 -4.85
N ASP A 73 7.16 -7.37 -3.69
CA ASP A 73 6.84 -5.99 -3.28
C ASP A 73 5.75 -5.25 -4.10
N PHE A 74 5.16 -5.84 -5.14
CA PHE A 74 4.12 -5.19 -5.97
C PHE A 74 2.78 -5.92 -5.94
N TYR A 75 1.71 -5.12 -5.92
CA TYR A 75 0.33 -5.58 -6.00
C TYR A 75 -0.23 -5.30 -7.40
N VAL A 76 -0.83 -6.29 -8.04
CA VAL A 76 -1.37 -6.15 -9.40
C VAL A 76 -2.77 -5.57 -9.34
N VAL A 77 -3.04 -4.48 -10.05
CA VAL A 77 -4.42 -4.02 -10.27
C VAL A 77 -5.01 -4.90 -11.37
N ASN A 78 -6.12 -5.60 -11.08
CA ASN A 78 -6.81 -6.42 -12.09
C ASN A 78 -7.50 -5.48 -13.08
N PHE A 79 -6.75 -4.95 -14.04
CA PHE A 79 -7.23 -4.01 -15.02
C PHE A 79 -6.81 -4.47 -16.40
N LYS A 80 -7.79 -4.63 -17.29
CA LYS A 80 -7.56 -4.83 -18.73
C LYS A 80 -7.87 -3.52 -19.42
N THR A 81 -6.85 -2.82 -19.92
CA THR A 81 -7.12 -1.90 -21.04
C THR A 81 -7.35 -2.73 -22.30
N ALA A 82 -7.96 -2.13 -23.32
CA ALA A 82 -8.16 -2.82 -24.60
C ALA A 82 -6.83 -3.08 -25.35
N ASP A 83 -5.77 -2.30 -25.06
CA ASP A 83 -4.55 -2.22 -25.89
C ASP A 83 -3.24 -2.57 -25.15
N SER A 84 -3.19 -2.60 -23.81
CA SER A 84 -1.94 -2.78 -23.06
C SER A 84 -1.60 -4.24 -22.78
N LYS A 85 -0.45 -4.67 -23.29
CA LYS A 85 0.30 -5.83 -22.77
C LYS A 85 0.90 -5.57 -21.38
N GLU A 86 0.82 -4.33 -20.89
CA GLU A 86 1.43 -3.87 -19.65
C GLU A 86 0.49 -4.05 -18.45
N THR A 87 1.04 -4.56 -17.35
CA THR A 87 0.36 -4.72 -16.07
C THR A 87 0.46 -3.43 -15.24
N LEU A 88 -0.67 -2.95 -14.74
CA LEU A 88 -0.69 -1.87 -13.74
C LEU A 88 -0.43 -2.45 -12.35
N VAL A 89 0.47 -1.80 -11.61
CA VAL A 89 0.91 -2.22 -10.28
C VAL A 89 0.81 -1.09 -9.27
N LEU A 90 0.71 -1.48 -8.01
CA LEU A 90 0.75 -0.64 -6.82
C LEU A 90 1.90 -1.11 -5.91
N HIS A 91 2.61 -0.17 -5.29
CA HIS A 91 3.67 -0.48 -4.30
C HIS A 91 3.69 0.60 -3.21
N GLN A 92 3.86 0.18 -1.95
CA GLN A 92 3.81 1.07 -0.78
C GLN A 92 5.19 1.13 -0.10
N PRO A 93 6.11 2.00 -0.55
CA PRO A 93 7.44 2.10 0.04
C PRO A 93 7.40 2.75 1.43
N THR A 94 6.39 3.58 1.72
CA THR A 94 6.22 4.29 2.99
C THR A 94 4.74 4.52 3.28
N ILE A 95 4.37 4.79 4.54
CA ILE A 95 2.97 5.09 4.92
C ILE A 95 2.43 6.37 4.24
N GLY A 96 3.30 7.27 3.79
CA GLY A 96 2.94 8.53 3.15
C GLY A 96 2.96 8.51 1.61
N ASN A 97 3.43 7.43 0.97
CA ASN A 97 3.55 7.35 -0.49
C ASN A 97 3.05 6.02 -1.04
N LEU A 98 2.28 6.11 -2.12
CA LEU A 98 1.86 5.00 -2.97
C LEU A 98 2.46 5.17 -4.36
N LEU A 99 3.23 4.19 -4.84
CA LEU A 99 3.64 4.15 -6.24
C LEU A 99 2.54 3.46 -7.07
N PHE A 100 2.18 4.06 -8.21
CA PHE A 100 1.19 3.51 -9.14
C PHE A 100 1.61 3.78 -10.59
N GLY A 101 1.47 2.76 -11.45
CA GLY A 101 1.77 2.84 -12.87
C GLY A 101 2.07 1.47 -13.46
N THR A 102 2.91 1.42 -14.50
CA THR A 102 3.50 0.16 -15.00
C THR A 102 4.87 -0.03 -14.35
N LEU A 103 5.42 -1.25 -14.39
CA LEU A 103 6.74 -1.55 -13.78
C LEU A 103 7.89 -0.67 -14.28
N HIS A 104 7.80 -0.17 -15.52
CA HIS A 104 8.80 0.71 -16.11
C HIS A 104 8.47 2.21 -15.96
N ASN A 105 7.29 2.55 -15.44
CA ASN A 105 6.82 3.92 -15.31
C ASN A 105 5.85 4.06 -14.12
N LEU A 106 6.43 4.21 -12.92
CA LEU A 106 5.71 4.42 -11.66
C LEU A 106 5.68 5.91 -11.31
N ALA A 107 4.48 6.44 -11.03
CA ALA A 107 4.32 7.76 -10.42
C ALA A 107 4.15 7.60 -8.90
N SER A 108 4.74 8.52 -8.11
CA SER A 108 4.49 8.60 -6.66
C SER A 108 3.26 9.45 -6.37
N TRP A 109 2.39 8.94 -5.49
CA TRP A 109 1.17 9.58 -5.03
C TRP A 109 1.26 9.80 -3.53
N GLU A 110 1.00 11.03 -3.09
CA GLU A 110 1.04 11.41 -1.68
C GLU A 110 -0.21 10.92 -0.96
N ALA A 111 -0.08 10.39 0.25
CA ALA A 111 -1.22 10.08 1.10
C ALA A 111 -2.00 11.36 1.46
N ASP A 112 -3.31 11.32 1.27
CA ASP A 112 -4.23 12.39 1.64
C ASP A 112 -5.04 11.96 2.87
N TYR A 113 -4.71 12.55 4.01
CA TYR A 113 -5.39 12.31 5.29
C TYR A 113 -6.57 13.26 5.55
N GLN A 114 -6.83 14.23 4.65
CA GLN A 114 -7.89 15.23 4.77
C GLN A 114 -9.13 14.87 3.94
N SER A 115 -8.93 14.25 2.77
CA SER A 115 -10.02 13.83 1.88
C SER A 115 -10.86 12.70 2.49
N PRO A 116 -12.21 12.80 2.46
CA PRO A 116 -13.09 11.79 3.02
C PRO A 116 -13.05 10.50 2.19
N ARG A 117 -12.97 9.36 2.89
CA ARG A 117 -12.93 8.00 2.31
C ARG A 117 -14.34 7.50 1.96
N SER A 118 -15.07 8.18 1.08
CA SER A 118 -16.43 7.77 0.70
C SER A 118 -16.41 6.67 -0.36
N GLN A 119 -16.87 5.47 -0.01
CA GLN A 119 -17.02 4.38 -0.98
C GLN A 119 -18.28 4.60 -1.85
N ASN A 120 -18.09 4.79 -3.15
CA ASN A 120 -19.20 4.75 -4.11
C ASN A 120 -19.67 3.29 -4.36
N ASP A 121 -20.76 3.12 -5.10
CA ASP A 121 -21.36 1.78 -5.25
C ASP A 121 -20.51 0.81 -6.06
N ALA A 122 -19.65 1.30 -6.97
CA ALA A 122 -18.66 0.49 -7.66
C ALA A 122 -17.61 -0.07 -6.67
N MET A 123 -17.14 0.75 -5.73
CA MET A 123 -16.24 0.31 -4.65
C MET A 123 -16.91 -0.73 -3.76
N LYS A 124 -18.15 -0.48 -3.32
CA LYS A 124 -18.93 -1.45 -2.51
C LYS A 124 -19.10 -2.79 -3.24
N ARG A 125 -19.44 -2.77 -4.54
CA ARG A 125 -19.52 -3.98 -5.38
C ARG A 125 -18.18 -4.69 -5.51
N CYS A 126 -17.08 -3.95 -5.68
CA CYS A 126 -15.73 -4.51 -5.73
C CYS A 126 -15.37 -5.26 -4.44
N LEU A 127 -15.67 -4.66 -3.27
CA LEU A 127 -15.38 -5.18 -1.94
C LEU A 127 -16.31 -6.34 -1.52
N GLY A 128 -17.52 -6.42 -2.09
CA GLY A 128 -18.45 -7.55 -1.90
C GLY A 128 -18.23 -8.72 -2.87
N SER A 129 -17.44 -8.54 -3.94
CA SER A 129 -17.19 -9.56 -4.95
C SER A 129 -15.98 -10.42 -4.62
N GLN A 130 -16.10 -11.74 -4.83
CA GLN A 130 -14.99 -12.69 -4.73
C GLN A 130 -14.23 -12.87 -6.06
N SER A 131 -14.88 -12.58 -7.19
CA SER A 131 -14.27 -12.65 -8.52
C SER A 131 -13.40 -11.43 -8.82
N PRO A 132 -12.50 -11.48 -9.82
CA PRO A 132 -11.88 -10.28 -10.38
C PRO A 132 -12.96 -9.25 -10.79
N PHE A 133 -12.73 -7.98 -10.47
CA PHE A 133 -13.71 -6.90 -10.66
C PHE A 133 -13.08 -5.74 -11.42
N ILE A 134 -13.78 -5.20 -12.41
CA ILE A 134 -13.47 -3.95 -13.11
C ILE A 134 -14.79 -3.22 -13.36
N GLU A 135 -14.85 -1.94 -13.04
CA GLU A 135 -15.95 -1.05 -13.43
C GLU A 135 -15.37 0.33 -13.78
N GLN A 136 -15.87 0.96 -14.85
CA GLN A 136 -15.46 2.29 -15.27
C GLN A 136 -16.69 3.18 -15.39
N SER A 137 -16.57 4.43 -14.94
CA SER A 137 -17.55 5.48 -15.23
C SER A 137 -16.85 6.65 -15.90
N THR A 138 -17.38 7.11 -17.03
CA THR A 138 -16.97 8.36 -17.67
C THR A 138 -17.83 9.49 -17.14
N SER A 139 -17.23 10.66 -16.89
CA SER A 139 -18.02 11.88 -16.67
C SER A 139 -18.53 12.37 -18.02
N SER A 140 -19.79 12.06 -18.34
CA SER A 140 -20.53 12.76 -19.38
C SER A 140 -20.78 14.20 -18.92
N ARG A 141 -20.22 15.16 -19.65
CA ARG A 141 -20.59 16.58 -19.55
C ARG A 141 -21.89 16.84 -20.29
#